data_AF-A0A921SZ94-F1
#
_entry.id   AF-A0A921SZ94-F1
#
_cell.length_a   1.000
_cell.length_b   1.000
_cell.length_c   1.000
_cell.angle_alpha   90.00
_cell.angle_beta   90.00
_cell.angle_gamma   90.00
#
_symmetry.space_group_name_H-M   'P 1'
#
loop_
_entity.id
_entity.type
_entity.pdbx_description
1 polymer ?
#
loop_
_entity_poly.entity_id
_entity_poly.type
_entity_poly.pdbx_seq_one_letter_code
_entity_poly.pdbx_strand_id
1 'polypeptide(L)'
;MNIETKKWEVLCSEEQIASKLKELGAQISKDYEGKNLLVVSLLKGSFIFCADLVRNITVPVKIEFMTTSSYGHGEESSGHVKVVSDVNCDLEGYDVLIVDDITDTALTMHHVMNHLKAKNPNSVKSCVLLDKPSRRKVELVPDYCGFEIEDKFVVGYGLNYGDYYRNIPYVFNVTNEDR
;
A
#
# COMPACT_ATOMS: atom_id res chain seq x y z
N MET A 1 8.61 20.18 -9.40
CA MET A 1 9.79 19.42 -9.91
C MET A 1 9.55 19.10 -11.39
N ASN A 2 10.56 18.87 -12.24
CA ASN A 2 10.33 18.25 -13.55
C ASN A 2 11.04 16.89 -13.55
N ILE A 3 10.28 15.79 -13.49
CA ILE A 3 10.83 14.44 -13.35
C ILE A 3 11.77 14.05 -14.51
N GLU A 4 11.59 14.65 -15.69
CA GLU A 4 12.36 14.33 -16.89
C GLU A 4 13.77 14.91 -16.88
N THR A 5 13.98 16.04 -16.17
CA THR A 5 15.30 16.68 -16.06
C THR A 5 16.12 16.15 -14.90
N LYS A 6 15.51 15.37 -14.01
CA LYS A 6 16.11 14.92 -12.75
C LYS A 6 16.69 13.52 -12.85
N LYS A 7 17.80 13.30 -12.15
CA LYS A 7 18.42 11.97 -12.02
C LYS A 7 17.50 11.06 -11.21
N TRP A 8 17.43 9.79 -11.62
CA TRP A 8 16.66 8.77 -10.93
C TRP A 8 17.61 7.77 -10.29
N GLU A 9 17.32 7.41 -9.05
CA GLU A 9 18.09 6.40 -8.31
C GLU A 9 17.16 5.26 -7.94
N VAL A 10 17.50 4.04 -8.40
CA VAL A 10 16.72 2.84 -8.08
C VAL A 10 16.82 2.60 -6.57
N LEU A 11 15.67 2.57 -5.91
CA LEU A 11 15.56 2.37 -4.46
C LEU A 11 15.21 0.91 -4.13
N CYS A 12 14.30 0.32 -4.91
CA CYS A 12 13.93 -1.09 -4.81
C CYS A 12 13.88 -1.67 -6.22
N SER A 13 14.84 -2.52 -6.59
CA SER A 13 14.87 -3.17 -7.90
C SER A 13 13.73 -4.19 -8.04
N GLU A 14 13.43 -4.57 -9.28
CA GLU A 14 12.42 -5.59 -9.57
C GLU A 14 12.74 -6.91 -8.85
N GLU A 15 14.01 -7.31 -8.80
CA GLU A 15 14.46 -8.52 -8.11
C GLU A 15 14.30 -8.42 -6.58
N GLN A 16 14.61 -7.25 -6.01
CA GLN A 16 14.43 -7.01 -4.57
C GLN A 16 12.95 -7.08 -4.20
N ILE A 17 12.08 -6.45 -5.01
CA ILE A 17 10.62 -6.49 -4.83
C ILE A 17 10.13 -7.93 -4.95
N ALA A 18 10.54 -8.67 -5.98
CA ALA A 18 10.16 -10.07 -6.17
C ALA A 18 10.57 -10.99 -5.01
N SER A 19 11.78 -10.79 -4.46
CA SER A 19 12.23 -11.51 -3.26
C SER A 19 11.35 -11.17 -2.05
N LYS A 20 11.11 -9.87 -1.83
CA LYS A 20 10.30 -9.40 -0.71
C LYS A 20 8.85 -9.91 -0.77
N LEU A 21 8.26 -9.96 -1.96
CA LEU A 21 6.91 -10.51 -2.17
C LEU A 21 6.80 -11.98 -1.77
N LYS A 22 7.83 -12.80 -2.05
CA LYS A 22 7.86 -14.20 -1.62
C LYS A 22 7.93 -14.32 -0.11
N GLU A 23 8.76 -13.49 0.54
CA GLU A 23 8.86 -13.44 2.00
C GLU A 23 7.51 -13.04 2.64
N LEU A 24 6.91 -11.95 2.17
CA LEU A 24 5.62 -11.47 2.66
C LEU A 24 4.50 -12.47 2.41
N GLY A 25 4.42 -13.03 1.19
CA GLY A 25 3.42 -14.04 0.83
C GLY A 25 3.50 -15.28 1.71
N ALA A 26 4.71 -15.78 1.98
CA ALA A 26 4.92 -16.90 2.89
C ALA A 26 4.50 -16.58 4.33
N GLN A 27 4.86 -15.39 4.82
CA GLN A 27 4.48 -14.93 6.16
C GLN A 27 2.96 -14.80 6.31
N ILE A 28 2.30 -14.10 5.38
CA ILE A 28 0.85 -13.93 5.37
C ILE A 28 0.16 -15.29 5.27
N SER A 29 0.63 -16.19 4.41
CA SER A 29 0.03 -17.53 4.27
C SER A 29 0.06 -18.30 5.59
N LYS A 30 1.16 -18.22 6.33
CA LYS A 30 1.29 -18.85 7.64
C LYS A 30 0.35 -18.22 8.67
N ASP A 31 0.30 -16.89 8.73
CA ASP A 31 -0.50 -16.17 9.74
C ASP A 31 -2.01 -16.33 9.55
N TYR A 32 -2.43 -16.66 8.32
CA TYR A 32 -3.83 -16.82 7.92
C TYR A 32 -4.21 -18.27 7.58
N GLU A 33 -3.39 -19.25 7.96
CA GLU A 33 -3.75 -20.67 7.83
C GLU A 33 -5.04 -20.99 8.59
N GLY A 34 -6.00 -21.61 7.89
CA GLY A 34 -7.32 -21.94 8.45
C GLY A 34 -8.25 -20.74 8.69
N LYS A 35 -7.90 -19.53 8.22
CA LYS A 35 -8.72 -18.32 8.35
C LYS A 35 -9.37 -17.93 7.02
N ASN A 36 -10.41 -17.09 7.11
CA ASN A 36 -11.06 -16.52 5.94
C ASN A 36 -10.36 -15.20 5.58
N LEU A 37 -9.29 -15.27 4.79
CA LEU A 37 -8.54 -14.07 4.39
C LEU A 37 -9.29 -13.27 3.31
N LEU A 38 -9.50 -11.98 3.58
CA LEU A 38 -9.96 -10.98 2.61
C LEU A 38 -8.87 -9.92 2.41
N VAL A 39 -8.31 -9.82 1.21
CA VAL A 39 -7.39 -8.75 0.84
C VAL A 39 -8.17 -7.58 0.24
N VAL A 40 -7.94 -6.37 0.75
CA VAL A 40 -8.53 -5.13 0.23
C VAL A 40 -7.42 -4.24 -0.32
N SER A 41 -7.34 -4.08 -1.63
CA SER A 41 -6.37 -3.18 -2.28
C SER A 41 -6.89 -1.74 -2.31
N LEU A 42 -6.09 -0.82 -1.76
CA LEU A 42 -6.35 0.62 -1.83
C LEU A 42 -5.91 1.20 -3.18
N LEU A 43 -6.88 1.49 -4.03
CA LEU A 43 -6.64 2.03 -5.35
C LEU A 43 -6.33 3.54 -5.29
N LYS A 44 -5.52 4.08 -6.22
CA LYS A 44 -4.95 3.38 -7.40
C LYS A 44 -3.56 2.80 -7.16
N GLY A 45 -2.79 3.34 -6.22
CA GLY A 45 -1.35 3.07 -6.10
C GLY A 45 -1.00 1.60 -5.88
N SER A 46 -1.74 0.92 -5.01
CA SER A 46 -1.41 -0.43 -4.55
C SER A 46 -1.67 -1.56 -5.55
N PHE A 47 -2.33 -1.32 -6.69
CA PHE A 47 -2.87 -2.42 -7.51
C PHE A 47 -1.79 -3.37 -8.05
N ILE A 48 -0.60 -2.86 -8.41
CA ILE A 48 0.52 -3.69 -8.91
C ILE A 48 1.07 -4.53 -7.76
N PHE A 49 1.41 -3.88 -6.64
CA PHE A 49 1.88 -4.56 -5.44
C PHE A 49 0.90 -5.63 -4.97
N CYS A 50 -0.38 -5.30 -4.87
CA CYS A 50 -1.42 -6.25 -4.49
C CYS A 50 -1.48 -7.43 -5.46
N ALA A 51 -1.50 -7.18 -6.78
CA ALA A 51 -1.61 -8.23 -7.78
C ALA A 51 -0.43 -9.21 -7.73
N ASP A 52 0.78 -8.72 -7.44
CA ASP A 52 1.95 -9.58 -7.32
C ASP A 52 2.06 -10.26 -5.94
N LEU A 53 1.63 -9.58 -4.86
CA LEU A 53 1.60 -10.14 -3.51
C LEU A 53 0.64 -11.32 -3.42
N VAL A 54 -0.60 -11.16 -3.90
CA VAL A 54 -1.63 -12.22 -3.75
C VAL A 54 -1.27 -13.50 -4.51
N ARG A 55 -0.45 -13.43 -5.57
CA ARG A 55 0.08 -14.62 -6.27
C ARG A 55 1.08 -15.42 -5.42
N ASN A 56 1.67 -14.81 -4.39
CA ASN A 56 2.58 -15.45 -3.45
C ASN A 56 1.87 -15.92 -2.17
N ILE A 57 0.57 -15.68 -2.01
CA ILE A 57 -0.23 -16.18 -0.89
C ILE A 57 -0.79 -17.55 -1.26
N THR A 58 -0.60 -18.54 -0.39
CA THR A 58 -0.96 -19.96 -0.65
C THR A 58 -2.25 -20.41 0.02
N VAL A 59 -2.80 -19.62 0.94
CA VAL A 59 -4.13 -19.87 1.53
C VAL A 59 -5.24 -19.32 0.63
N PRO A 60 -6.48 -19.85 0.70
CA PRO A 60 -7.62 -19.27 -0.01
C PRO A 60 -7.81 -17.79 0.35
N VAL A 61 -7.86 -16.93 -0.66
CA VAL A 61 -7.96 -15.48 -0.50
C VAL A 61 -9.10 -14.93 -1.36
N LYS A 62 -9.92 -14.08 -0.75
CA LYS A 62 -10.87 -13.23 -1.48
C LYS A 62 -10.26 -11.84 -1.66
N ILE A 63 -10.46 -11.23 -2.83
CA ILE A 63 -9.85 -9.95 -3.18
C ILE A 63 -10.95 -8.92 -3.46
N GLU A 64 -10.84 -7.77 -2.82
CA GLU A 64 -11.71 -6.61 -2.99
C GLU A 64 -10.87 -5.35 -3.22
N PHE A 65 -11.50 -4.31 -3.76
CA PHE A 65 -10.85 -3.03 -4.04
C PHE A 65 -11.61 -1.90 -3.38
N MET A 66 -10.89 -0.90 -2.89
CA MET A 66 -11.47 0.31 -2.30
C MET A 66 -10.77 1.53 -2.87
N THR A 67 -11.51 2.62 -3.08
CA THR A 67 -10.91 3.92 -3.43
C THR A 67 -11.22 4.93 -2.35
N THR A 68 -10.23 5.75 -2.01
CA THR A 68 -10.41 6.91 -1.14
C THR A 68 -9.99 8.18 -1.88
N SER A 69 -10.54 9.31 -1.45
CA SER A 69 -10.10 10.63 -1.85
C SER A 69 -9.74 11.43 -0.60
N SER A 70 -8.55 12.05 -0.60
CA SER A 70 -8.21 13.07 0.40
C SER A 70 -8.85 14.40 -0.01
N TYR A 71 -9.40 15.16 0.93
CA TYR A 71 -9.81 16.54 0.64
C TYR A 71 -8.55 17.43 0.51
N GLY A 72 -8.46 18.24 -0.55
CA GLY A 72 -7.35 19.17 -0.79
C GLY A 72 -6.42 18.72 -1.92
N HIS A 73 -6.11 19.64 -2.85
CA HIS A 73 -5.27 19.40 -4.03
C HIS A 73 -3.75 19.46 -3.73
N GLY A 74 -3.32 19.22 -2.49
CA GLY A 74 -1.92 19.34 -2.06
C GLY A 74 -1.25 18.00 -1.75
N GLU A 75 0.08 18.00 -1.69
CA GLU A 75 0.92 16.85 -1.28
C GLU A 75 0.78 16.48 0.21
N GLU A 76 0.04 17.29 0.97
CA GLU A 76 -0.34 17.01 2.36
C GLU A 76 -1.80 16.59 2.46
N SER A 77 -2.09 15.48 3.13
CA SER A 77 -3.47 15.10 3.42
C SER A 77 -4.08 16.06 4.44
N SER A 78 -5.30 16.53 4.17
CA SER A 78 -6.10 17.36 5.09
C SER A 78 -6.60 16.62 6.33
N GLY A 79 -6.20 15.35 6.52
CA GLY A 79 -6.76 14.43 7.52
C GLY A 79 -8.20 14.00 7.25
N HIS A 80 -8.91 14.65 6.32
CA HIS A 80 -10.25 14.26 5.92
C HIS A 80 -10.15 13.33 4.72
N VAL A 81 -10.41 12.05 4.96
CA VAL A 81 -10.42 10.99 3.95
C VAL A 81 -11.87 10.60 3.71
N LYS A 82 -12.28 10.55 2.44
CA LYS A 82 -13.60 10.08 2.03
C LYS A 82 -13.47 8.76 1.27
N VAL A 83 -14.25 7.76 1.67
CA VAL A 83 -14.44 6.55 0.87
C VAL A 83 -15.26 6.90 -0.38
N VAL A 84 -14.69 6.65 -1.56
CA VAL A 84 -15.32 6.92 -2.86
C VAL A 84 -15.99 5.65 -3.39
N SER A 85 -15.28 4.52 -3.34
CA SER A 85 -15.81 3.19 -3.61
C SER A 85 -15.46 2.30 -2.43
N ASP A 86 -16.47 1.70 -1.84
CA ASP A 86 -16.35 0.84 -0.66
C ASP A 86 -16.36 -0.64 -1.05
N VAL A 87 -15.95 -1.49 -0.11
CA VAL A 87 -16.15 -2.93 -0.19
C VAL A 87 -17.63 -3.23 0.11
N ASN A 88 -18.29 -3.93 -0.82
CA ASN A 88 -19.73 -4.20 -0.76
C ASN A 88 -20.08 -5.58 -0.18
N CYS A 89 -19.10 -6.44 0.05
CA CYS A 89 -19.35 -7.72 0.70
C CYS A 89 -19.45 -7.57 2.21
N ASP A 90 -20.14 -8.52 2.84
CA ASP A 90 -20.10 -8.68 4.29
C ASP A 90 -18.67 -9.03 4.74
N LEU A 91 -18.21 -8.38 5.81
CA LEU A 91 -16.89 -8.60 6.39
C LEU A 91 -16.95 -9.50 7.63
N GLU A 92 -18.15 -9.80 8.15
CA GLU A 92 -18.30 -10.69 9.30
C GLU A 92 -17.68 -12.07 9.00
N GLY A 93 -16.88 -12.58 9.94
CA GLY A 93 -16.18 -13.85 9.78
C GLY A 93 -14.94 -13.82 8.87
N TYR A 94 -14.56 -12.66 8.31
CA TYR A 94 -13.31 -12.47 7.55
C TYR A 94 -12.22 -11.81 8.39
N ASP A 95 -10.97 -12.22 8.16
CA ASP A 95 -9.78 -11.51 8.59
C ASP A 95 -9.30 -10.64 7.42
N VAL A 96 -9.34 -9.32 7.60
CA VAL A 96 -9.13 -8.35 6.53
C VAL A 96 -7.67 -7.87 6.52
N LEU A 97 -7.02 -7.98 5.36
CA LEU A 97 -5.70 -7.43 5.10
C LEU A 97 -5.80 -6.30 4.08
N ILE A 98 -5.61 -5.07 4.55
CA ILE A 98 -5.53 -3.89 3.67
C ILE A 98 -4.16 -3.87 3.03
N VAL A 99 -4.11 -3.70 1.70
CA VAL A 99 -2.87 -3.60 0.93
C VAL A 99 -2.75 -2.20 0.34
N ASP A 100 -1.63 -1.52 0.62
CA ASP A 100 -1.32 -0.20 0.08
C ASP A 100 0.10 -0.13 -0.51
N ASP A 101 0.38 0.82 -1.40
CA ASP A 101 1.72 0.99 -1.96
C ASP A 101 2.68 1.68 -0.99
N ILE A 102 2.21 2.69 -0.24
CA ILE A 102 3.04 3.41 0.71
C ILE A 102 2.26 3.88 1.95
N THR A 103 2.83 3.66 3.14
CA THR A 103 2.38 4.35 4.36
C THR A 103 3.32 5.52 4.69
N ASP A 104 2.77 6.72 4.66
CA ASP A 104 3.49 7.96 4.94
C ASP A 104 3.02 8.59 6.26
N THR A 105 2.13 9.59 6.21
CA THR A 105 1.46 10.15 7.41
C THR A 105 0.59 9.16 8.17
N ALA A 106 0.25 8.03 7.55
CA ALA A 106 -0.66 6.99 8.02
C ALA A 106 -2.13 7.42 8.26
N LEU A 107 -2.50 8.66 7.92
CA LEU A 107 -3.88 9.16 8.11
C LEU A 107 -4.91 8.39 7.27
N THR A 108 -4.59 8.09 6.00
CA THR A 108 -5.46 7.30 5.12
C THR A 108 -5.63 5.87 5.63
N MET A 109 -4.52 5.19 5.92
CA MET A 109 -4.56 3.83 6.45
C MET A 109 -5.36 3.77 7.75
N HIS A 110 -5.12 4.72 8.67
CA HIS A 110 -5.85 4.78 9.94
C HIS A 110 -7.36 4.96 9.74
N HIS A 111 -7.76 5.86 8.83
CA HIS A 111 -9.17 6.07 8.50
C HIS A 111 -9.81 4.80 7.90
N VAL A 112 -9.16 4.18 6.91
CA VAL A 112 -9.64 2.95 6.26
C VAL A 112 -9.75 1.81 7.28
N MET A 113 -8.74 1.62 8.13
CA MET A 113 -8.77 0.59 9.17
C MET A 113 -9.98 0.77 10.10
N ASN A 114 -10.26 2.00 10.55
CA ASN A 114 -11.41 2.26 11.41
C ASN A 114 -12.74 2.05 10.68
N HIS A 115 -12.83 2.46 9.41
CA HIS A 115 -14.01 2.24 8.56
C HIS A 115 -14.31 0.75 8.39
N LEU A 116 -13.30 -0.08 8.09
CA LEU A 116 -13.49 -1.52 7.91
C LEU A 116 -13.75 -2.25 9.24
N LYS A 117 -13.13 -1.82 10.33
CA LYS A 117 -13.42 -2.35 11.69
C LYS A 117 -14.88 -2.15 12.08
N ALA A 118 -15.50 -1.03 11.69
CA ALA A 118 -16.91 -0.74 11.97
C ALA A 118 -17.88 -1.69 11.26
N LYS A 119 -17.40 -2.49 10.29
CA LYS A 119 -18.16 -3.55 9.61
C LYS A 119 -17.99 -4.94 10.23
N ASN A 120 -17.44 -5.02 11.45
CA ASN A 120 -17.30 -6.22 12.28
C ASN A 120 -16.54 -7.42 11.65
N PRO A 121 -15.38 -7.24 10.99
CA PRO A 121 -14.50 -8.36 10.66
C PRO A 121 -13.87 -9.00 11.90
N ASN A 122 -13.35 -10.22 11.77
CA ASN A 122 -12.59 -10.90 12.82
C ASN A 122 -11.32 -10.11 13.20
N SER A 123 -10.65 -9.55 12.18
CA SER A 123 -9.47 -8.71 12.37
C SER A 123 -9.27 -7.76 11.18
N VAL A 124 -8.53 -6.68 11.40
CA VAL A 124 -8.09 -5.76 10.34
C VAL A 124 -6.61 -5.48 10.52
N LYS A 125 -5.81 -5.85 9.53
CA LYS A 125 -4.36 -5.63 9.44
C LYS A 125 -3.99 -4.88 8.17
N SER A 126 -2.77 -4.38 8.09
CA SER A 126 -2.24 -3.69 6.90
C SER A 126 -0.92 -4.28 6.41
N CYS A 127 -0.77 -4.37 5.09
CA CYS A 127 0.46 -4.71 4.39
C CYS A 127 0.82 -3.60 3.41
N VAL A 128 2.01 -3.03 3.51
CA VAL A 128 2.48 -1.99 2.58
C VAL A 128 3.80 -2.35 1.95
N LEU A 129 3.99 -1.93 0.70
CA LEU A 129 5.27 -2.09 0.02
C LEU A 129 6.32 -1.18 0.65
N LEU A 130 6.02 0.10 0.79
CA LEU A 130 6.93 1.10 1.34
C LEU A 130 6.39 1.69 2.64
N ASP A 131 7.29 1.95 3.57
CA ASP A 131 6.95 2.65 4.80
C ASP A 131 7.90 3.81 5.10
N LYS A 132 7.34 4.97 5.48
CA LYS A 132 8.06 6.16 5.94
C LYS A 132 7.72 6.49 7.40
N PRO A 133 8.29 5.81 8.39
CA PRO A 133 8.00 6.06 9.81
C PRO A 133 8.25 7.50 10.25
N SER A 134 9.22 8.20 9.64
CA SER A 134 9.55 9.59 9.98
C SER A 134 8.44 10.60 9.66
N ARG A 135 7.44 10.25 8.85
CA ARG A 135 6.34 11.14 8.44
C ARG A 135 5.03 10.95 9.20
N ARG A 136 5.00 10.04 10.18
CA ARG A 136 3.78 9.68 10.91
C ARG A 136 3.10 10.87 11.59
N LYS A 137 1.78 10.96 11.40
CA LYS A 137 0.89 11.89 12.11
C LYS A 137 -0.05 11.17 13.09
N VAL A 138 -0.04 9.84 13.08
CA VAL A 138 -0.83 8.97 13.98
C VAL A 138 0.01 7.75 14.37
N GLU A 139 -0.30 7.17 15.53
CA GLU A 139 0.31 5.91 15.98
C GLU A 139 -0.24 4.74 15.16
N LEU A 140 0.45 4.42 14.07
CA LEU A 140 0.14 3.29 13.21
C LEU A 140 1.44 2.73 12.63
N VAL A 141 1.66 1.44 12.88
CA VAL A 141 2.75 0.65 12.29
C VAL A 141 2.11 -0.43 11.43
N PRO A 142 2.47 -0.55 10.14
CA PRO A 142 1.95 -1.62 9.31
C PRO A 142 2.30 -3.00 9.87
N ASP A 143 1.34 -3.93 9.90
CA ASP A 143 1.60 -5.31 10.33
C ASP A 143 2.61 -6.04 9.43
N TYR A 144 2.62 -5.71 8.15
CA TYR A 144 3.56 -6.22 7.15
C TYR A 144 4.13 -5.06 6.35
N CYS A 145 5.46 -5.03 6.22
CA CYS A 145 6.17 -3.99 5.50
C CYS A 145 7.18 -4.61 4.53
N GLY A 146 7.17 -4.15 3.28
CA GLY A 146 8.17 -4.54 2.29
C GLY A 146 9.52 -3.90 2.57
N PHE A 147 9.55 -2.57 2.57
CA PHE A 147 10.75 -1.77 2.74
C PHE A 147 10.46 -0.50 3.55
N GLU A 148 11.20 -0.31 4.64
CA GLU A 148 11.26 0.99 5.31
C GLU A 148 12.22 1.90 4.53
N ILE A 149 11.78 3.13 4.26
CA ILE A 149 12.53 4.12 3.49
C ILE A 149 12.54 5.47 4.20
N GLU A 150 13.57 6.26 3.91
CA GLU A 150 13.63 7.66 4.32
C GLU A 150 12.59 8.51 3.59
N ASP A 151 12.45 9.77 3.99
CA ASP A 151 11.55 10.69 3.30
C ASP A 151 12.11 11.11 1.93
N LYS A 152 11.85 10.26 0.92
CA LYS A 152 12.28 10.42 -0.47
C LYS A 152 11.08 10.50 -1.40
N PHE A 153 11.20 11.23 -2.50
CA PHE A 153 10.14 11.29 -3.50
C PHE A 153 10.23 10.06 -4.42
N VAL A 154 9.33 9.09 -4.19
CA VAL A 154 9.37 7.78 -4.84
C VAL A 154 8.30 7.62 -5.90
N VAL A 155 8.66 6.95 -7.00
CA VAL A 155 7.81 6.71 -8.17
C VAL A 155 8.07 5.29 -8.69
N GLY A 156 7.14 4.73 -9.46
CA GLY A 156 7.25 3.40 -10.04
C GLY A 156 6.53 2.33 -9.23
N TYR A 157 6.31 1.18 -9.84
CA TYR A 157 5.66 0.02 -9.23
C TYR A 157 4.32 0.35 -8.55
N GLY A 158 3.48 1.09 -9.27
CA GLY A 158 2.18 1.57 -8.78
C GLY A 158 2.18 3.03 -8.34
N LEU A 159 3.30 3.54 -7.81
CA LEU A 159 3.47 4.95 -7.42
C LEU A 159 3.59 5.85 -8.66
N ASN A 160 3.11 7.09 -8.56
CA ASN A 160 2.97 8.00 -9.70
C ASN A 160 3.69 9.34 -9.54
N TYR A 161 3.98 9.94 -10.69
CA TYR A 161 4.21 11.37 -10.85
C TYR A 161 3.20 11.92 -11.85
N GLY A 162 2.32 12.83 -11.43
CA GLY A 162 1.11 13.16 -12.20
C GLY A 162 0.24 11.92 -12.40
N ASP A 163 -0.13 11.61 -13.64
CA ASP A 163 -0.89 10.39 -13.98
C ASP A 163 -0.03 9.22 -14.49
N TYR A 164 1.29 9.37 -14.50
CA TYR A 164 2.21 8.47 -15.20
C TYR A 164 3.12 7.67 -14.27
N TYR A 165 3.97 6.81 -14.89
CA TYR A 165 5.06 6.04 -14.28
C TYR A 165 4.68 4.88 -13.37
N ARG A 166 3.39 4.65 -13.11
CA ARG A 166 2.92 3.49 -12.32
C ARG A 166 3.43 2.15 -12.89
N ASN A 167 3.62 2.06 -14.21
CA ASN A 167 3.99 0.85 -14.93
C ASN A 167 5.49 0.49 -14.89
N ILE A 168 6.34 1.30 -14.26
CA ILE A 168 7.78 0.98 -14.12
C ILE A 168 7.92 -0.20 -13.14
N PRO A 169 8.70 -1.25 -13.43
CA PRO A 169 8.71 -2.50 -12.65
C PRO A 169 9.52 -2.42 -11.33
N TYR A 170 10.07 -1.26 -11.01
CA TYR A 170 10.86 -1.00 -9.80
C TYR A 170 10.46 0.33 -9.17
N VAL A 171 10.86 0.54 -7.93
CA VAL A 171 10.70 1.82 -7.23
C VAL A 171 11.99 2.63 -7.37
N PHE A 172 11.87 3.90 -7.76
CA PHE A 172 12.99 4.83 -7.84
C PHE A 172 12.69 6.14 -7.11
N ASN A 173 13.75 6.74 -6.59
CA ASN A 173 13.76 8.10 -6.05
C ASN A 173 14.06 9.10 -7.17
N VAL A 174 13.32 10.21 -7.22
CA VAL A 174 13.64 11.36 -8.06
C VAL A 174 14.52 12.31 -7.24
N THR A 175 15.80 12.42 -7.59
CA THR A 175 16.73 13.24 -6.81
C THR A 175 16.63 14.72 -7.17
N ASN A 176 17.25 15.58 -6.37
CA ASN A 176 17.33 17.01 -6.68
C ASN A 176 18.39 17.33 -7.76
N GLU A 177 19.25 16.37 -8.11
CA GLU A 177 20.29 16.51 -9.12
C GLU A 177 19.69 16.48 -10.53
N ASP A 178 20.17 17.36 -11.41
CA ASP A 178 19.85 17.30 -12.84
C ASP A 178 20.69 16.21 -13.54
N ARG A 179 20.18 15.69 -14.66
CA ARG A 179 20.83 14.66 -15.49
C ARG A 179 22.04 15.18 -16.26
#